data_AF-A0A821FFR6-F1
#
_entry.id   AF-A0A821FFR6-F1
#
_cell.length_a   1.000
_cell.length_b   1.000
_cell.length_c   1.000
_cell.angle_alpha   90.00
_cell.angle_beta   90.00
_cell.angle_gamma   90.00
#
_symmetry.space_group_name_H-M   'P 1'
#
loop_
_entity.id
_entity.type
_entity.pdbx_description
1 polymer ?
#
loop_
_entity_poly.entity_id
_entity_poly.type
_entity_poly.pdbx_seq_one_letter_code
_entity_poly.pdbx_strand_id
1 'polypeptide(L)'
;MMIVHNIQRNDDIRKVTIVNPLPEYYSPEVRQLVFQFVKNNRHEPKENFKDCEFYNLKGFEISFSDNDEHLCYMQLWAAGQSVNDDVHNHTSDDTLCEVHACSANGNGRSGMHYLNSSKQFYDPLTTSKSAFEKLELPSFHEHGPLWNINVQNRPVLRNDSTVVYA
;
A
#
# COMPACT_ATOMS: atom_id res chain seq x y z
N MET A 1 15.47 -6.69 -25.01
CA MET A 1 16.39 -5.83 -24.22
C MET A 1 15.60 -5.35 -23.02
N MET A 2 15.83 -5.95 -21.84
CA MET A 2 15.08 -5.64 -20.62
C MET A 2 15.69 -4.35 -20.03
N ILE A 3 14.93 -3.27 -20.00
CA ILE A 3 15.37 -2.04 -19.33
C ILE A 3 15.34 -2.32 -17.83
N VAL A 4 16.50 -2.65 -17.27
CA VAL A 4 16.69 -2.74 -15.83
C VAL A 4 16.69 -1.30 -15.33
N HIS A 5 15.55 -0.83 -14.84
CA HIS A 5 15.47 0.44 -14.13
C HIS A 5 16.25 0.27 -12.82
N ASN A 6 17.52 0.65 -12.79
CA ASN A 6 18.27 0.75 -11.54
C ASN A 6 17.76 1.96 -10.78
N ILE A 7 16.68 1.79 -10.01
CA ILE A 7 16.34 2.75 -8.97
C ILE A 7 17.48 2.70 -7.96
N GLN A 8 18.19 3.81 -7.83
CA GLN A 8 19.25 3.97 -6.84
C GLN A 8 18.67 3.67 -5.45
N ARG A 9 19.39 2.87 -4.65
CA ARG A 9 19.03 2.67 -3.25
C ARG A 9 19.00 4.01 -2.56
N ASN A 10 17.84 4.38 -2.01
CA ASN A 10 17.67 5.58 -1.22
C ASN A 10 17.91 5.22 0.25
N ASP A 11 18.89 5.87 0.86
CA ASP A 11 19.20 5.76 2.29
C ASP A 11 18.31 6.68 3.16
N ASP A 12 17.60 7.61 2.52
CA ASP A 12 16.71 8.57 3.16
C ASP A 12 15.58 8.95 2.20
N ILE A 13 14.33 8.66 2.57
CA ILE A 13 13.16 8.98 1.73
C ILE A 13 13.00 10.48 1.51
N ARG A 14 13.54 11.32 2.40
CA ARG A 14 13.49 12.79 2.26
C ARG A 14 14.36 13.29 1.12
N LYS A 15 15.26 12.46 0.59
CA LYS A 15 16.05 12.76 -0.62
C LYS A 15 15.31 12.39 -1.91
N VAL A 16 14.21 11.64 -1.82
CA VAL A 16 13.39 11.32 -2.99
C VAL A 16 12.56 12.54 -3.36
N THR A 17 12.88 13.13 -4.50
CA THR A 17 12.09 14.24 -5.06
C THR A 17 10.95 13.69 -5.90
N ILE A 18 9.72 14.09 -5.59
CA ILE A 18 8.55 13.81 -6.40
C ILE A 18 8.26 15.04 -7.25
N VAL A 19 8.21 14.86 -8.55
CA VAL A 19 7.98 15.93 -9.52
C VAL A 19 6.61 15.72 -10.14
N ASN A 20 5.80 16.78 -10.16
CA ASN A 20 4.54 16.81 -10.89
C ASN A 20 4.83 16.95 -12.40
N PRO A 21 4.61 15.91 -13.22
CA PRO A 21 5.03 15.92 -14.62
C PRO A 21 3.93 16.45 -15.55
N LEU A 22 2.87 17.07 -15.02
CA LEU A 22 1.70 17.42 -15.80
C LEU A 22 2.01 18.46 -16.90
N PRO A 23 1.65 18.17 -18.17
CA PRO A 23 1.85 19.08 -19.30
C PRO A 23 1.09 20.41 -19.18
N GLU A 24 1.52 21.42 -19.95
CA GLU A 24 0.99 22.79 -19.92
C GLU A 24 -0.52 22.93 -20.18
N TYR A 25 -1.14 21.96 -20.85
CA TYR A 25 -2.58 21.99 -21.12
C TYR A 25 -3.43 21.69 -19.87
N TYR A 26 -2.83 21.21 -18.77
CA TYR A 26 -3.50 21.13 -17.46
C TYR A 26 -3.54 22.49 -16.77
N SER A 27 -4.57 22.69 -15.94
CA SER A 27 -4.76 23.95 -15.24
C SER A 27 -3.55 24.29 -14.36
N PRO A 28 -3.20 25.59 -14.20
CA PRO A 28 -2.09 26.00 -13.35
C PRO A 28 -2.20 25.47 -11.92
N GLU A 29 -3.41 25.40 -11.38
CA GLU A 29 -3.70 24.94 -10.03
C GLU A 29 -3.24 23.48 -9.83
N VAL A 30 -3.55 22.60 -10.78
CA VAL A 30 -3.16 21.18 -10.70
C VAL A 30 -1.66 21.01 -10.95
N ARG A 31 -1.07 21.78 -11.86
CA ARG A 31 0.38 21.75 -12.14
C ARG A 31 1.24 22.26 -10.98
N GLN A 32 0.68 23.12 -10.14
CA GLN A 32 1.37 23.67 -8.97
C GLN A 32 1.27 22.77 -7.73
N LEU A 33 0.53 21.66 -7.79
CA LEU A 33 0.47 20.71 -6.68
C LEU A 33 1.84 20.13 -6.40
N VAL A 34 2.19 20.11 -5.10
CA VAL A 34 3.43 19.52 -4.58
C VAL A 34 3.08 18.24 -3.85
N PHE A 35 3.75 17.16 -4.24
CA PHE A 35 3.60 15.86 -3.62
C PHE A 35 4.84 15.55 -2.80
N GLN A 36 4.64 15.11 -1.55
CA GLN A 36 5.73 14.79 -0.65
C GLN A 36 5.36 13.61 0.25
N PHE A 37 6.37 12.82 0.60
CA PHE A 37 6.23 11.82 1.65
C PHE A 37 6.14 12.52 3.01
N VAL A 38 5.11 12.17 3.77
CA VAL A 38 4.87 12.67 5.13
C VAL A 38 4.94 11.48 6.08
N LYS A 39 5.60 11.64 7.24
CA LYS A 39 5.62 10.59 8.27
C LYS A 39 4.19 10.20 8.66
N ASN A 40 3.90 8.91 8.69
CA ASN A 40 2.53 8.41 8.89
C ASN A 40 1.92 8.89 10.22
N ASN A 41 2.72 9.00 11.28
CA ASN A 41 2.28 9.53 12.59
C ASN A 41 1.73 10.98 12.54
N ARG A 42 1.98 11.74 11.47
CA ARG A 42 1.34 13.06 11.28
C ARG A 42 -0.09 12.96 10.74
N HIS A 43 -0.44 11.86 10.09
CA HIS A 43 -1.78 11.60 9.56
C HIS A 43 -2.60 10.78 10.54
N GLU A 44 -2.01 9.70 11.04
CA GLU A 44 -2.61 8.81 12.03
C GLU A 44 -1.71 8.76 13.25
N PRO A 45 -2.00 9.53 14.30
CA PRO A 45 -1.20 9.57 15.50
C PRO A 45 -1.37 8.28 16.31
N LYS A 46 -0.78 7.18 15.82
CA LYS A 46 -0.67 5.91 16.53
C LYS A 46 0.72 5.85 17.17
N GLU A 47 0.76 5.57 18.47
CA GLU A 47 2.02 5.55 19.25
C GLU A 47 3.07 4.60 18.65
N ASN A 48 2.64 3.49 18.03
CA ASN A 48 3.53 2.53 17.37
C ASN A 48 4.28 3.11 16.15
N PHE A 49 3.81 4.20 15.54
CA PHE A 49 4.44 4.82 14.36
C PHE A 49 5.25 6.09 14.67
N LYS A 50 5.28 6.53 15.93
CA LYS A 50 5.87 7.83 16.31
C LYS A 50 7.35 7.98 15.93
N ASP A 51 8.12 6.94 16.14
CA ASP A 51 9.56 6.89 15.89
C ASP A 51 9.93 5.99 14.70
N CYS A 52 8.95 5.60 13.89
CA CYS A 52 9.17 4.78 12.71
C CYS A 52 9.54 5.64 11.49
N GLU A 53 10.43 5.10 10.66
CA GLU A 53 10.67 5.61 9.31
C GLU A 53 9.57 5.08 8.38
N PHE A 54 8.32 5.47 8.67
CA PHE A 54 7.15 5.08 7.90
C PHE A 54 6.44 6.31 7.34
N TYR A 55 6.23 6.33 6.03
CA TYR A 55 5.81 7.52 5.30
C TYR A 55 4.71 7.20 4.30
N ASN A 56 3.79 8.14 4.13
CA ASN A 56 2.72 8.10 3.16
C ASN A 56 2.83 9.31 2.22
N LEU A 57 2.49 9.11 0.96
CA LEU A 57 2.19 10.17 0.00
C LEU A 57 0.77 9.89 -0.51
N LYS A 58 -0.18 10.70 -0.02
CA LYS A 58 -1.57 10.69 -0.49
C LYS A 58 -1.60 11.02 -1.97
N GLY A 59 -2.25 10.17 -2.75
CA GLY A 59 -2.15 10.24 -4.19
C GLY A 59 -3.44 10.68 -4.85
N PHE A 60 -3.95 9.82 -5.71
CA PHE A 60 -4.75 10.21 -6.86
C PHE A 60 -5.99 9.35 -6.92
N GLU A 61 -7.14 10.02 -6.96
CA GLU A 61 -8.40 9.41 -7.34
C GLU A 61 -8.44 9.25 -8.85
N ILE A 62 -8.75 8.04 -9.33
CA ILE A 62 -8.92 7.73 -10.74
C ILE A 62 -10.35 7.25 -10.92
N SER A 63 -11.09 7.94 -11.79
CA SER A 63 -12.49 7.68 -12.08
C SER A 63 -12.72 7.57 -13.58
N PHE A 64 -13.82 6.92 -13.96
CA PHE A 64 -14.29 6.89 -15.34
C PHE A 64 -14.80 8.27 -15.75
N SER A 65 -14.38 8.75 -16.93
CA SER A 65 -14.65 10.13 -17.37
C SER A 65 -16.10 10.40 -17.79
N ASP A 66 -16.87 9.35 -18.03
CA ASP A 66 -18.25 9.44 -18.52
C ASP A 66 -19.30 9.50 -17.40
N ASN A 67 -19.01 8.90 -16.24
CA ASN A 67 -19.95 8.82 -15.12
C ASN A 67 -19.34 9.13 -13.75
N ASP A 68 -18.06 9.52 -13.68
CA ASP A 68 -17.28 9.75 -12.46
C ASP A 68 -17.25 8.56 -11.48
N GLU A 69 -17.57 7.35 -11.96
CA GLU A 69 -17.51 6.13 -11.15
C GLU A 69 -16.07 5.84 -10.75
N HIS A 70 -15.86 5.49 -9.48
CA HIS A 70 -14.56 5.16 -8.92
C HIS A 70 -13.94 3.96 -9.65
N LEU A 71 -12.75 4.15 -10.22
CA LEU A 71 -11.95 3.06 -10.77
C LEU A 71 -10.96 2.56 -9.72
N CYS A 72 -10.12 3.46 -9.20
CA CYS A 72 -9.21 3.16 -8.10
C CYS A 72 -8.66 4.43 -7.44
N TYR A 73 -8.22 4.30 -6.20
CA TYR A 73 -7.38 5.29 -5.53
C TYR A 73 -5.93 4.77 -5.48
N MET A 74 -4.99 5.61 -5.89
CA MET A 74 -3.56 5.30 -5.83
C MET A 74 -2.88 6.14 -4.77
N GLN A 75 -2.04 5.53 -3.95
CA GLN A 75 -1.15 6.22 -3.00
C GLN A 75 0.19 5.50 -2.91
N LEU A 76 1.20 6.17 -2.35
CA LEU A 76 2.54 5.61 -2.21
C LEU A 76 2.93 5.53 -0.74
N TRP A 77 3.63 4.45 -0.41
CA TRP A 77 4.16 4.20 0.93
C TRP A 77 5.67 4.01 0.87
N ALA A 78 6.36 4.40 1.93
CA ALA A 78 7.77 4.11 2.12
C ALA A 78 8.04 3.69 3.56
N ALA A 79 8.77 2.60 3.72
CA ALA A 79 9.15 2.03 5.00
C ALA A 79 10.67 1.85 5.08
N GLY A 80 11.26 2.32 6.18
CA GLY A 80 12.66 2.09 6.51
C GLY A 80 12.94 0.63 6.86
N GLN A 81 14.21 0.34 7.18
CA GLN A 81 14.60 -1.02 7.53
C GLN A 81 13.86 -1.50 8.80
N SER A 82 13.32 -2.71 8.74
CA SER A 82 12.62 -3.38 9.85
C SER A 82 11.36 -2.66 10.36
N VAL A 83 10.84 -1.70 9.60
CA VAL A 83 9.55 -1.07 9.86
C VAL A 83 8.43 -2.02 9.46
N ASN A 84 7.44 -2.17 10.33
CA ASN A 84 6.21 -2.90 10.09
C ASN A 84 5.05 -1.90 10.07
N ASP A 85 4.20 -1.96 9.03
CA ASP A 85 2.99 -1.14 8.88
C ASP A 85 1.77 -1.67 9.66
N ASP A 86 2.04 -2.55 10.62
CA ASP A 86 1.01 -3.18 11.46
C ASP A 86 0.06 -4.11 10.68
N VAL A 87 -0.66 -4.95 11.42
CA VAL A 87 -1.63 -5.88 10.85
C VAL A 87 -3.01 -5.23 10.85
N HIS A 88 -3.65 -5.18 9.69
CA HIS A 88 -5.00 -4.66 9.51
C HIS A 88 -5.76 -5.47 8.46
N ASN A 89 -7.09 -5.35 8.41
CA ASN A 89 -7.95 -6.22 7.59
C ASN A 89 -9.11 -5.47 6.90
N HIS A 90 -9.03 -4.14 6.83
CA HIS A 90 -10.00 -3.27 6.14
C HIS A 90 -11.46 -3.50 6.57
N THR A 91 -11.72 -3.65 7.88
CA THR A 91 -13.09 -3.77 8.42
C THR A 91 -13.76 -2.43 8.73
N SER A 92 -12.98 -1.38 8.97
CA SER A 92 -13.45 -0.07 9.43
C SER A 92 -13.36 1.02 8.37
N ASP A 93 -12.67 0.72 7.29
CA ASP A 93 -12.21 1.66 6.28
C ASP A 93 -12.68 1.14 4.91
N ASP A 94 -12.94 2.04 3.97
CA ASP A 94 -13.68 1.80 2.72
C ASP A 94 -13.49 0.40 2.08
N THR A 95 -14.57 -0.16 1.53
CA THR A 95 -14.54 -1.48 0.90
C THR A 95 -13.64 -1.47 -0.34
N LEU A 96 -12.50 -2.17 -0.27
CA LEU A 96 -11.51 -2.17 -1.35
C LEU A 96 -10.81 -3.53 -1.52
N CYS A 97 -10.21 -3.72 -2.69
CA CYS A 97 -9.36 -4.85 -3.05
C CYS A 97 -7.96 -4.31 -3.40
N GLU A 98 -7.07 -4.19 -2.42
CA GLU A 98 -5.77 -3.53 -2.61
C GLU A 98 -4.73 -4.43 -3.25
N VAL A 99 -3.99 -3.86 -4.19
CA VAL A 99 -2.80 -4.47 -4.78
C VAL A 99 -1.64 -3.51 -4.61
N HIS A 100 -0.53 -4.00 -4.05
CA HIS A 100 0.70 -3.22 -3.95
C HIS A 100 1.67 -3.60 -5.06
N ALA A 101 2.22 -2.59 -5.72
CA ALA A 101 3.35 -2.70 -6.63
C ALA A 101 4.59 -2.09 -5.97
N CYS A 102 5.63 -2.90 -5.78
CA CYS A 102 6.88 -2.45 -5.21
C CYS A 102 7.72 -1.73 -6.26
N SER A 103 7.96 -0.43 -6.08
CA SER A 103 8.90 0.32 -6.92
C SER A 103 10.36 -0.04 -6.57
N ALA A 104 10.70 -0.05 -5.27
CA ALA A 104 12.04 -0.38 -4.80
C ALA A 104 12.01 -1.15 -3.47
N ASN A 105 12.69 -2.30 -3.43
CA ASN A 105 12.86 -3.11 -2.23
C ASN A 105 14.30 -2.97 -1.70
N GLY A 106 14.49 -2.17 -0.65
CA GLY A 106 15.82 -1.76 -0.17
C GLY A 106 16.73 -2.91 0.28
N ASN A 107 16.17 -3.98 0.85
CA ASN A 107 16.91 -5.16 1.33
C ASN A 107 16.72 -6.39 0.43
N GLY A 108 15.88 -6.30 -0.62
CA GLY A 108 15.54 -7.38 -1.53
C GLY A 108 14.71 -8.51 -0.91
N ARG A 109 14.22 -8.33 0.32
CA ARG A 109 13.51 -9.33 1.14
C ARG A 109 12.26 -8.78 1.81
N SER A 110 11.93 -7.49 1.67
CA SER A 110 10.66 -6.96 2.20
C SER A 110 9.47 -7.45 1.37
N GLY A 111 8.26 -7.35 1.92
CA GLY A 111 7.05 -7.75 1.23
C GLY A 111 5.85 -7.81 2.17
N MET A 112 4.81 -8.52 1.75
CA MET A 112 3.55 -8.63 2.48
C MET A 112 3.58 -9.81 3.45
N HIS A 113 2.92 -9.65 4.60
CA HIS A 113 2.67 -10.73 5.55
C HIS A 113 1.16 -10.93 5.66
N TYR A 114 0.70 -12.17 5.56
CA TYR A 114 -0.73 -12.49 5.60
C TYR A 114 -0.97 -13.74 6.45
N LEU A 115 -2.17 -13.86 7.02
CA LEU A 115 -2.57 -15.08 7.71
C LEU A 115 -3.24 -16.04 6.74
N ASN A 116 -3.11 -17.33 7.02
CA ASN A 116 -3.92 -18.32 6.34
C ASN A 116 -5.33 -18.31 6.97
N SER A 117 -6.21 -17.47 6.44
CA SER A 117 -7.57 -17.22 6.94
C SER A 117 -8.46 -18.47 7.01
N SER A 118 -8.12 -19.52 6.26
CA SER A 118 -8.80 -20.82 6.32
C SER A 118 -8.54 -21.56 7.64
N LYS A 119 -7.53 -21.12 8.41
CA LYS A 119 -7.02 -21.82 9.59
C LYS A 119 -7.02 -20.95 10.84
N GLN A 120 -6.92 -19.62 10.72
CA GLN A 120 -6.69 -18.73 11.86
C GLN A 120 -7.35 -17.36 11.66
N PHE A 121 -7.83 -16.77 12.76
CA PHE A 121 -8.26 -15.38 12.82
C PHE A 121 -7.18 -14.55 13.53
N TYR A 122 -6.95 -13.32 13.07
CA TYR A 122 -6.04 -12.40 13.76
C TYR A 122 -6.61 -11.96 15.10
N ASP A 123 -5.84 -12.15 16.15
CA ASP A 123 -6.01 -11.55 17.46
C ASP A 123 -4.68 -10.85 17.84
N PRO A 124 -4.67 -9.51 18.01
CA PRO A 124 -3.46 -8.76 18.30
C PRO A 124 -2.80 -9.13 19.63
N LEU A 125 -3.52 -9.77 20.56
CA LEU A 125 -2.99 -10.19 21.86
C LEU A 125 -2.37 -11.58 21.84
N THR A 126 -2.80 -12.46 20.93
CA THR A 126 -2.45 -13.89 20.97
C THR A 126 -1.81 -14.42 19.70
N THR A 127 -1.94 -13.72 18.56
CA THR A 127 -1.40 -14.19 17.28
C THR A 127 0.09 -13.96 17.22
N SER A 128 0.85 -15.05 17.19
CA SER A 128 2.31 -15.01 17.03
C SER A 128 2.72 -14.53 15.63
N LYS A 129 3.86 -13.84 15.53
CA LYS A 129 4.49 -13.52 14.23
C LYS A 129 4.76 -14.74 13.35
N SER A 130 4.96 -15.91 13.95
CA SER A 130 5.17 -17.17 13.23
C SER A 130 3.91 -17.72 12.55
N ALA A 131 2.73 -17.15 12.84
CA ALA A 131 1.47 -17.50 12.19
C ALA A 131 1.37 -16.93 10.76
N PHE A 132 2.15 -15.89 10.47
CA PHE A 132 2.09 -15.19 9.19
C PHE A 132 2.96 -15.86 8.15
N GLU A 133 2.37 -16.08 6.97
CA GLU A 133 3.11 -16.38 5.76
C GLU A 133 3.69 -15.09 5.19
N LYS A 134 4.87 -15.17 4.57
CA LYS A 134 5.57 -14.02 3.99
C LYS A 134 5.60 -14.16 2.48
N LEU A 135 5.09 -13.16 1.79
CA LEU A 135 5.25 -12.98 0.36
C LEU A 135 6.30 -11.89 0.10
N GLU A 136 7.51 -12.31 -0.28
CA GLU A 136 8.53 -11.34 -0.71
C GLU A 136 8.09 -10.62 -1.99
N LEU A 137 8.26 -9.31 -2.02
CA LEU A 137 7.85 -8.47 -3.16
C LEU A 137 9.07 -7.73 -3.71
N PRO A 138 9.80 -8.30 -4.69
CA PRO A 138 10.99 -7.68 -5.26
C PRO A 138 10.67 -6.33 -5.93
N SER A 139 11.70 -5.52 -6.18
CA SER A 139 11.54 -4.29 -6.97
C SER A 139 10.89 -4.59 -8.32
N PHE A 140 9.98 -3.71 -8.74
CA PHE A 140 9.18 -3.80 -9.97
C PHE A 140 8.26 -5.03 -10.06
N HIS A 141 7.83 -5.56 -8.92
CA HIS A 141 6.83 -6.63 -8.86
C HIS A 141 5.58 -6.13 -8.13
N GLU A 142 4.43 -6.64 -8.53
CA GLU A 142 3.16 -6.53 -7.81
C GLU A 142 2.77 -7.89 -7.22
N HIS A 143 1.96 -7.89 -6.17
CA HIS A 143 1.40 -9.12 -5.63
C HIS A 143 -0.05 -9.33 -6.11
N GLY A 144 -0.48 -10.59 -6.12
CA GLY A 144 -1.89 -10.93 -6.35
C GLY A 144 -2.77 -10.68 -5.12
N PRO A 145 -4.06 -11.02 -5.19
CA PRO A 145 -5.01 -10.85 -4.09
C PRO A 145 -4.54 -11.49 -2.78
N LEU A 146 -4.62 -10.73 -1.68
CA LEU A 146 -4.45 -11.21 -0.31
C LEU A 146 -5.78 -11.25 0.47
N TRP A 147 -6.89 -10.98 -0.22
CA TRP A 147 -8.23 -11.18 0.30
C TRP A 147 -8.79 -12.54 -0.12
N ASN A 148 -9.83 -12.98 0.59
CA ASN A 148 -10.50 -14.24 0.32
C ASN A 148 -11.29 -14.16 -0.99
N ILE A 149 -11.08 -15.15 -1.86
CA ILE A 149 -11.76 -15.29 -3.15
C ILE A 149 -12.63 -16.54 -3.11
N ASN A 150 -13.89 -16.41 -3.54
CA ASN A 150 -14.81 -17.54 -3.61
C ASN A 150 -14.59 -18.39 -4.88
N VAL A 151 -15.31 -19.51 -4.98
CA VAL A 151 -15.18 -20.45 -6.11
C VAL A 151 -15.61 -19.88 -7.46
N GLN A 152 -16.23 -18.69 -7.49
CA GLN A 152 -16.57 -17.93 -8.70
C GLN A 152 -15.56 -16.82 -9.02
N ASN A 153 -14.38 -16.82 -8.38
CA ASN A 153 -13.35 -15.79 -8.53
C ASN A 153 -13.82 -14.37 -8.15
N ARG A 154 -14.69 -14.26 -7.13
CA ARG A 154 -15.13 -12.96 -6.59
C ARG A 154 -14.64 -12.76 -5.15
N PRO A 155 -14.38 -11.50 -4.73
CA PRO A 155 -14.10 -11.21 -3.33
C PRO A 155 -15.21 -11.72 -2.41
N VAL A 156 -14.82 -12.34 -1.30
CA VAL A 156 -15.75 -12.69 -0.22
C VAL A 156 -16.03 -11.42 0.59
N LEU A 157 -17.30 -11.13 0.82
CA LEU A 157 -17.75 -9.97 1.58
C LEU A 157 -18.19 -10.36 3.00
N ARG A 158 -17.96 -9.47 3.95
CA ARG A 158 -18.53 -9.49 5.29
C ARG A 158 -19.99 -9.03 5.27
N ASN A 159 -20.66 -9.13 6.41
CA ASN A 159 -22.06 -8.67 6.56
C ASN A 159 -22.22 -7.15 6.38
N ASP A 160 -21.15 -6.38 6.61
CA ASP A 160 -21.10 -4.93 6.40
C ASP A 160 -20.68 -4.54 4.96
N SER A 161 -20.60 -5.52 4.06
CA SER A 161 -20.16 -5.37 2.66
C SER A 161 -18.66 -5.11 2.46
N THR A 162 -17.84 -5.08 3.52
CA THR A 162 -16.38 -4.98 3.37
C THR A 162 -15.76 -6.29 2.88
N VAL A 163 -14.64 -6.22 2.17
CA VAL A 163 -13.92 -7.38 1.64
C VAL A 163 -13.20 -8.12 2.78
N VAL A 164 -13.34 -9.45 2.83
CA VAL A 164 -12.65 -10.29 3.81
C VAL A 164 -11.18 -10.46 3.43
N TYR A 165 -10.29 -9.80 4.17
CA TYR A 165 -8.84 -10.01 4.08
C TYR A 165 -8.38 -11.25 4.86
N ALA A 166 -7.29 -11.85 4.38
CA ALA A 166 -6.78 -13.11 4.92
C ALA A 166 -5.94 -12.96 6.19
#